data_AF-A0A6G3R1G1-F1
#
_entry.id   AF-A0A6G3R1G1-F1
#
_cell.length_a   1.000
_cell.length_b   1.000
_cell.length_c   1.000
_cell.angle_alpha   90.00
_cell.angle_beta   90.00
_cell.angle_gamma   90.00
#
_symmetry.space_group_name_H-M   'P 1'
#
loop_
_entity.id
_entity.type
_entity.pdbx_description
1 polymer ?
#
loop_
_entity_poly.entity_id
_entity_poly.type
_entity_poly.pdbx_seq_one_letter_code
_entity_poly.pdbx_strand_id
1 'polypeptide(L)' 'PRPDVIVVLTDGQTPWPHRRPQCRTVVGLFPRQGGPLDEDDPEYVPDTPPAWARVVTIGPGAAAG' A
#
# COMPACT_ATOMS: atom_id res chain seq x y z
N PRO A 1 23.81 -8.68 -5.99
CA PRO A 1 22.64 -9.56 -6.20
C PRO A 1 21.38 -8.69 -6.32
N ARG A 2 20.47 -8.99 -7.26
CA ARG A 2 19.18 -8.28 -7.36
C ARG A 2 18.10 -9.10 -6.66
N PRO A 3 17.16 -8.48 -5.92
CA PRO A 3 16.07 -9.21 -5.31
C PRO A 3 15.11 -9.73 -6.37
N ASP A 4 14.61 -10.95 -6.18
CA ASP A 4 13.53 -11.51 -7.00
C ASP A 4 12.16 -10.96 -6.62
N VAL A 5 12.02 -10.53 -5.35
CA VAL A 5 10.79 -10.00 -4.76
C VAL A 5 11.12 -8.85 -3.82
N ILE A 6 10.31 -7.80 -3.85
CA ILE A 6 10.24 -6.76 -2.82
C ILE A 6 8.86 -6.82 -2.18
N VAL A 7 8.84 -6.76 -0.84
CA VAL A 7 7.63 -6.63 -0.04
C VAL A 7 7.60 -5.21 0.54
N VAL A 8 6.51 -4.49 0.30
CA VAL A 8 6.25 -3.16 0.86
C VAL A 8 5.13 -3.31 1.88
N LEU A 9 5.35 -2.84 3.11
CA LEU A 9 4.33 -2.76 4.15
C LEU A 9 3.99 -1.28 4.34
N THR A 10 2.75 -0.90 4.10
CA THR A 10 2.35 0.52 4.06
C THR A 10 0.86 0.69 4.37
N ASP A 11 0.49 1.89 4.79
CA ASP A 11 -0.90 2.36 4.88
C ASP A 11 -1.40 3.01 3.57
N GLY A 12 -0.54 3.09 2.55
CA GLY A 12 -0.87 3.60 1.22
C GLY A 12 -0.62 5.10 1.02
N GLN A 13 -0.14 5.83 2.04
CA GLN A 13 0.12 7.27 1.91
C GLN A 13 1.45 7.60 1.27
N THR A 14 2.41 6.67 1.25
CA THR A 14 3.68 6.89 0.56
C THR A 14 3.45 6.87 -0.95
N PRO A 15 3.82 7.93 -1.70
CA PRO A 15 3.63 7.99 -3.14
C PRO A 15 4.22 6.78 -3.87
N TRP A 16 3.47 6.28 -4.87
CA TRP A 16 3.89 5.12 -5.64
C TRP A 16 4.95 5.47 -6.68
N PRO A 17 5.93 4.59 -6.94
CA PRO A 17 6.88 4.81 -8.01
C PRO A 17 6.16 4.76 -9.37
N HIS A 18 6.46 5.74 -10.23
CA HIS A 18 5.88 5.82 -11.58
C HIS A 18 6.26 4.61 -12.47
N ARG A 19 7.38 3.95 -12.20
CA ARG A 19 7.86 2.78 -12.96
C ARG A 19 7.90 1.54 -12.08
N ARG A 20 7.40 0.43 -12.63
CA ARG A 20 7.45 -0.88 -12.00
C ARG A 20 8.90 -1.28 -11.70
N PRO A 21 9.23 -1.73 -10.48
CA PRO A 21 10.53 -2.35 -10.19
C PRO A 21 10.80 -3.56 -11.09
N GLN A 22 12.07 -3.85 -11.38
CA GLN A 22 12.47 -5.01 -12.20
C GLN A 22 12.19 -6.37 -11.54
N CYS A 23 11.71 -6.38 -10.31
CA CYS A 23 11.36 -7.56 -9.54
C CYS A 23 9.85 -7.62 -9.29
N ARG A 24 9.37 -8.73 -8.73
CA ARG A 24 7.98 -8.82 -8.28
C ARG A 24 7.78 -7.91 -7.07
N THR A 25 6.66 -7.19 -7.05
CA THR A 25 6.32 -6.33 -5.91
C THR A 25 5.02 -6.82 -5.28
N VAL A 26 5.10 -7.09 -3.99
CA VAL A 26 3.93 -7.40 -3.14
C VAL A 26 3.75 -6.24 -2.17
N VAL A 27 2.56 -5.68 -2.13
CA VAL A 27 2.18 -4.61 -1.23
C VAL A 27 1.27 -5.20 -0.16
N GLY A 28 1.75 -5.25 1.08
CA GLY A 28 0.92 -5.43 2.26
C GLY A 28 0.32 -4.09 2.66
N LEU A 29 -0.97 -3.91 2.40
CA LEU A 29 -1.69 -2.67 2.66
C LEU A 29 -2.46 -2.77 3.97
N PHE A 30 -2.12 -1.95 4.96
CA PHE A 30 -2.88 -1.83 6.20
C PHE A 30 -4.01 -0.81 6.01
N PRO A 31 -5.29 -1.22 5.99
CA PRO A 31 -6.38 -0.27 5.85
C PRO A 31 -6.44 0.58 7.12
N ARG A 32 -6.35 1.91 6.98
CA ARG A 32 -6.64 2.83 8.09
C ARG A 32 -8.15 2.87 8.32
N GLN A 33 -8.56 2.66 9.56
CA GLN A 33 -9.93 2.85 10.02
C GLN A 33 -10.08 4.34 10.36
N GLY A 34 -10.61 5.16 9.45
CA GLY A 34 -11.07 6.53 9.72
C GLY A 34 -10.03 7.55 10.22
N GLY A 35 -9.75 8.58 9.42
CA GLY A 35 -8.98 9.76 9.84
C GLY A 35 -8.68 10.68 8.65
N PRO A 36 -8.43 11.98 8.89
CA PRO A 36 -7.99 12.91 7.86
C PRO A 36 -6.73 12.38 7.16
N LEU A 37 -6.66 12.56 5.85
CA LEU A 37 -5.65 11.93 5.01
C LEU A 37 -4.30 12.65 5.04
N ASP A 38 -4.23 13.85 5.57
CA ASP A 38 -3.00 14.52 5.97
C ASP A 38 -3.38 15.47 7.11
N GLU A 39 -2.54 15.62 8.13
CA GLU A 39 -2.81 16.58 9.21
C GLU A 39 -2.75 18.04 8.70
N ASP A 40 -1.97 18.25 7.62
CA ASP A 40 -1.77 19.55 6.99
C ASP A 40 -2.67 19.75 5.75
N ASP A 41 -3.25 18.69 5.19
CA ASP A 41 -4.18 18.71 4.06
C ASP A 41 -5.37 17.75 4.29
N PRO A 42 -6.50 18.25 4.83
CA PRO A 42 -7.67 17.42 5.10
C PRO A 42 -8.33 16.87 3.82
N GLU A 43 -8.00 17.41 2.64
CA GLU A 43 -8.52 16.98 1.34
C GLU A 43 -7.58 16.04 0.58
N TYR A 44 -6.41 15.70 1.16
CA TYR A 44 -5.47 14.78 0.52
C TYR A 44 -6.16 13.44 0.24
N VAL A 45 -5.98 12.90 -0.97
CA VAL A 45 -6.44 11.54 -1.31
C VAL A 45 -5.21 10.75 -1.78
N PRO A 46 -4.80 9.70 -1.05
CA PRO A 46 -3.67 8.89 -1.48
C PRO A 46 -3.96 8.22 -2.82
N ASP A 47 -2.93 8.16 -3.65
CA ASP A 47 -2.98 7.36 -4.87
C ASP A 47 -3.25 5.89 -4.54
N THR A 48 -4.12 5.26 -5.33
CA THR A 48 -4.34 3.81 -5.21
C THR A 48 -3.08 3.04 -5.63
N PRO A 49 -2.79 1.88 -5.01
CA PRO A 49 -1.67 1.04 -5.43
C PRO A 49 -1.68 0.76 -6.94
N PRO A 50 -0.52 0.81 -7.61
CA PRO A 50 -0.44 0.68 -9.05
C PRO A 50 -0.79 -0.74 -9.49
N ALA A 51 -1.48 -0.87 -10.64
CA ALA A 51 -2.00 -2.15 -11.14
C ALA A 51 -0.95 -3.25 -11.36
N TRP A 52 0.34 -2.90 -11.46
CA TRP A 52 1.44 -3.88 -11.59
C TRP A 52 1.84 -4.52 -10.26
N ALA A 53 1.42 -3.95 -9.13
CA ALA A 53 1.69 -4.49 -7.81
C ALA A 53 0.65 -5.54 -7.43
N ARG A 54 1.08 -6.61 -6.77
CA ARG A 54 0.15 -7.53 -6.12
C ARG A 54 -0.18 -6.97 -4.74
N VAL A 55 -1.41 -6.55 -4.52
CA VAL A 55 -1.86 -6.00 -3.24
C VAL A 55 -2.46 -7.11 -2.37
N VAL A 56 -2.11 -7.09 -1.09
CA VAL A 56 -2.69 -7.92 -0.03
C VAL A 56 -3.11 -6.98 1.08
N THR A 57 -4.42 -6.90 1.35
CA THR A 57 -4.92 -6.13 2.50
C THR A 57 -4.62 -6.90 3.78
N ILE A 58 -3.96 -6.23 4.73
CA ILE A 58 -3.58 -6.76 6.04
C ILE A 58 -4.39 -5.99 7.09
N GLY A 59 -5.51 -6.57 7.51
CA GLY A 59 -6.31 -6.06 8.62
C GLY A 59 -6.36 -7.05 9.77
N PRO A 60 -6.94 -6.68 10.92
CA PRO A 60 -7.41 -7.69 11.87
C PRO A 60 -8.24 -8.68 11.06
N GLY A 61 -7.88 -9.96 11.11
CA GLY A 61 -8.54 -10.98 10.31
C GLY A 61 -10.04 -10.81 10.45
N ALA A 62 -10.79 -10.96 9.34
CA ALA A 62 -12.24 -11.03 9.42
C ALA A 62 -12.56 -11.94 10.61
N ALA A 63 -13.27 -11.43 11.61
CA ALA A 63 -13.66 -12.23 12.75
C ALA A 63 -14.22 -13.53 12.16
N ALA A 64 -13.58 -14.66 12.50
CA ALA A 64 -14.20 -15.94 12.24
C ALA A 64 -15.58 -15.86 12.88
N GLY A 65 -16.62 -16.04 12.05
CA GLY A 65 -18.01 -16.04 12.50
C GLY A 65 -18.27 -17.07 13.59
#